data_AF-A0A0M9IR50-F1
#
_entry.id   AF-A0A0M9IR50-F1
#
_cell.length_a   1.000
_cell.length_b   1.000
_cell.length_c   1.000
_cell.angle_alpha   90.00
_cell.angle_beta   90.00
_cell.angle_gamma   90.00
#
_symmetry.space_group_name_H-M   'P 1'
#
loop_
_entity.id
_entity.type
_entity.pdbx_description
1 polymer ?
#
loop_
_entity_poly.entity_id
_entity_poly.type
_entity_poly.pdbx_seq_one_letter_code
_entity_poly.pdbx_strand_id
1 'polypeptide(L)'
;MDSARALVAKGRGIALVSRTMGVSRAQLSLRINRSADWQDRRCNRRDDEADAEILSEILDIISDMPSYGYRRVWGILRTQRRTEGLPPVNAKRLYRLMSEHNLLLLHDKPERSKREHKGKIAVAESDMRWCSDGFEFGCDNGEKLRVTFALDCCDREAIDWAASTGGYDSSTVQDVMLRSVEKRFGDGLPTTPVQWLTDNGSAYTAHETRRFARELNLEPCTTAVSSPQSNGMAERFVKTMKEDYIAFMPKPDVRTALRNLAAAFTHYNENHPHSALGYHSPREYRRQRTSLT
;
A
#
# COMPACT_ATOMS: atom_id res chain seq x y z
N MET A 1 15.95 25.64 -38.01
CA MET A 1 14.77 25.20 -38.82
C MET A 1 13.81 26.35 -39.12
N ASP A 2 13.48 27.22 -38.17
CA ASP A 2 12.49 28.28 -38.41
C ASP A 2 12.98 29.39 -39.35
N SER A 3 14.26 29.76 -39.29
CA SER A 3 14.89 30.65 -40.27
C SER A 3 14.87 30.08 -41.69
N ALA A 4 15.03 28.76 -41.84
CA ALA A 4 14.94 28.08 -43.13
C ALA A 4 13.50 28.12 -43.69
N ARG A 5 12.47 27.97 -42.84
CA ARG A 5 11.07 28.13 -43.24
C ARG A 5 10.77 29.55 -43.69
N ALA A 6 11.26 30.56 -42.96
CA ALA A 6 11.08 31.96 -43.30
C ALA A 6 11.73 32.33 -44.65
N LEU A 7 12.91 31.77 -44.96
CA LEU A 7 13.55 31.98 -46.27
C LEU A 7 12.77 31.36 -47.42
N VAL A 8 12.19 30.17 -47.22
CA VAL A 8 11.32 29.57 -48.25
C VAL A 8 10.01 30.34 -48.40
N ALA A 9 9.41 30.82 -47.29
CA ALA A 9 8.22 31.68 -47.34
C ALA A 9 8.48 33.00 -48.08
N LYS A 10 9.72 33.51 -48.06
CA LYS A 10 10.17 34.66 -48.86
C LYS A 10 10.50 34.32 -50.33
N GLY A 11 10.10 33.13 -50.81
CA GLY A 11 10.24 32.72 -52.21
C GLY A 11 11.56 32.02 -52.57
N ARG A 12 12.42 31.67 -51.60
CA ARG A 12 13.65 30.91 -51.89
C ARG A 12 13.34 29.42 -52.08
N GLY A 13 13.96 28.80 -53.09
CA GLY A 13 13.75 27.38 -53.37
C GLY A 13 14.21 26.46 -52.23
N ILE A 14 13.38 25.46 -51.89
CA ILE A 14 13.61 24.51 -50.77
C ILE A 14 14.99 23.83 -50.89
N ALA A 15 15.40 23.45 -52.10
CA ALA A 15 16.68 22.78 -52.33
C ALA A 15 17.89 23.68 -52.05
N LEU A 16 17.77 24.98 -52.36
CA LEU A 16 18.82 25.96 -52.09
C LEU A 16 18.95 26.18 -50.57
N VAL A 17 17.83 26.45 -49.91
CA VAL A 17 17.80 26.70 -48.45
C VAL A 17 18.30 25.49 -47.67
N SER A 18 17.90 24.27 -48.08
CA SER A 18 18.35 23.02 -47.45
C SER A 18 19.87 22.85 -47.51
N ARG A 19 20.47 23.07 -48.69
CA ARG A 19 21.93 22.94 -48.87
C ARG A 19 22.71 24.03 -48.13
N THR A 20 22.27 25.28 -48.24
CA THR A 20 22.99 26.42 -47.64
C THR A 20 22.91 26.42 -46.11
N MET A 21 21.78 25.99 -45.54
CA MET A 21 21.57 25.99 -44.08
C MET A 21 21.88 24.63 -43.42
N GLY A 22 22.29 23.62 -44.18
CA GLY A 22 22.56 22.27 -43.66
C GLY A 22 21.34 21.58 -43.03
N VAL A 23 20.12 21.91 -43.48
CA VAL A 23 18.88 21.33 -42.95
C VAL A 23 18.31 20.27 -43.89
N SER A 24 17.69 19.23 -43.33
CA SER A 24 17.07 18.16 -44.13
C SER A 24 16.01 18.71 -45.09
N ARG A 25 16.19 18.45 -46.40
CA ARG A 25 15.24 18.84 -47.45
C ARG A 25 13.85 18.25 -47.20
N ALA A 26 13.79 16.97 -46.83
CA ALA A 26 12.54 16.26 -46.57
C ALA A 26 11.80 16.86 -45.36
N GLN A 27 12.52 17.13 -44.26
CA GLN A 27 11.93 17.73 -43.07
C GLN A 27 11.48 19.17 -43.31
N LEU A 28 12.26 19.95 -44.07
CA LEU A 28 11.91 21.33 -44.44
C LEU A 28 10.65 21.34 -45.32
N SER A 29 10.59 20.49 -46.34
CA SER A 29 9.41 20.33 -47.20
C SER A 29 8.17 19.92 -46.42
N LEU A 30 8.28 18.92 -45.54
CA LEU A 30 7.19 18.49 -44.67
C LEU A 30 6.70 19.63 -43.78
N ARG A 31 7.62 20.45 -43.24
CA ARG A 31 7.24 21.57 -42.36
C ARG A 31 6.60 22.72 -43.11
N ILE A 32 6.98 23.01 -44.35
CA ILE A 32 6.39 24.08 -45.16
C ILE A 32 4.98 23.70 -45.62
N ASN A 33 4.77 22.44 -45.95
CA ASN A 33 3.48 21.91 -46.43
C ASN A 33 2.53 21.50 -45.30
N ARG A 34 2.84 21.84 -44.05
CA ARG A 34 1.90 21.65 -42.93
C ARG A 34 0.78 22.68 -43.04
N SER A 35 -0.45 22.26 -42.78
CA SER A 35 -1.56 23.21 -42.63
C SER A 35 -1.28 24.17 -41.47
N ALA A 36 -1.92 25.34 -41.50
CA ALA A 36 -1.87 26.29 -40.38
C ALA A 36 -2.37 25.65 -39.07
N ASP A 37 -3.34 24.74 -39.18
CA ASP A 37 -3.93 23.99 -38.06
C ASP A 37 -3.11 22.74 -37.66
N TRP A 38 -1.95 22.52 -38.29
CA TRP A 38 -1.11 21.39 -37.95
C TRP A 38 -0.55 21.56 -36.54
N GLN A 39 -0.93 20.66 -35.65
CA GLN A 39 -0.38 20.56 -34.32
C GLN A 39 0.58 19.37 -34.22
N ASP A 40 1.69 19.57 -33.51
CA ASP A 40 2.56 18.45 -33.17
C ASP A 40 1.84 17.55 -32.15
N ARG A 41 1.34 16.41 -32.63
CA ARG A 41 0.67 15.40 -31.79
C ARG A 41 1.58 14.81 -30.69
N ARG A 42 2.89 15.09 -30.71
CA ARG A 42 3.81 14.76 -29.61
C ARG A 42 3.72 15.76 -28.45
N CYS A 43 3.36 17.01 -28.74
CA CYS A 43 3.25 18.08 -27.76
C CYS A 43 1.85 18.17 -27.16
N ASN A 44 0.80 17.84 -27.93
CA ASN A 44 -0.59 17.92 -27.50
C ASN A 44 -1.19 16.53 -27.24
N ARG A 45 -0.74 15.89 -26.16
CA ARG A 45 -1.23 14.57 -25.70
C ARG A 45 -1.94 14.66 -24.35
N ARG A 46 -2.31 15.88 -23.95
CA ARG A 46 -2.99 16.18 -22.70
C ARG A 46 -4.46 16.37 -23.00
N ASP A 47 -5.26 15.68 -22.23
CA ASP A 47 -6.70 15.79 -22.23
C ASP A 47 -7.02 16.36 -20.85
N ASP A 48 -7.16 17.69 -20.79
CA ASP A 48 -7.28 18.43 -19.54
C ASP A 48 -8.61 18.09 -18.83
N GLU A 49 -9.67 17.79 -19.60
CA GLU A 49 -10.95 17.31 -19.06
C GLU A 49 -10.79 15.94 -18.42
N ALA A 50 -10.18 14.98 -19.13
CA ALA A 50 -9.93 13.65 -18.57
C ALA A 50 -8.92 13.68 -17.39
N ASP A 51 -7.98 14.63 -17.39
CA ASP A 51 -7.08 14.85 -16.25
C ASP A 51 -7.83 15.41 -15.03
N ALA A 52 -8.81 16.29 -15.23
CA ALA A 52 -9.65 16.84 -14.17
C ALA A 52 -10.54 15.77 -13.52
N GLU A 53 -11.10 14.86 -14.31
CA GLU A 53 -11.85 13.70 -13.79
C GLU A 53 -10.97 12.81 -12.90
N ILE A 54 -9.78 12.45 -13.39
CA ILE A 54 -8.81 11.65 -12.62
C ILE A 54 -8.39 12.39 -11.35
N LEU A 55 -8.23 13.71 -11.41
CA LEU A 55 -7.89 14.51 -10.24
C LEU A 55 -9.00 14.46 -9.19
N SER A 56 -10.27 14.51 -9.58
CA SER A 56 -11.40 14.37 -8.64
C SER A 56 -11.33 13.04 -7.90
N GLU A 57 -11.14 11.93 -8.62
CA GLU A 57 -11.01 10.60 -8.02
C GLU A 57 -9.79 10.50 -7.09
N ILE A 58 -8.67 11.15 -7.44
CA ILE A 58 -7.49 11.24 -6.58
C ILE A 58 -7.83 11.97 -5.28
N LEU A 59 -8.57 13.08 -5.36
CA LEU A 59 -8.94 13.87 -4.18
C LEU A 59 -9.87 13.09 -3.26
N ASP A 60 -10.82 12.33 -3.80
CA ASP A 60 -11.72 11.46 -3.03
C ASP A 60 -10.93 10.38 -2.26
N ILE A 61 -9.92 9.77 -2.89
CA ILE A 61 -9.07 8.78 -2.21
C ILE A 61 -8.24 9.44 -1.10
N ILE A 62 -7.72 10.65 -1.35
CA ILE A 62 -6.87 11.37 -0.38
C ILE A 62 -7.69 11.91 0.79
N SER A 63 -8.95 12.30 0.58
CA SER A 63 -9.82 12.76 1.67
C SER A 63 -10.07 11.65 2.69
N ASP A 64 -10.19 10.40 2.22
CA ASP A 64 -10.34 9.24 3.10
C ASP A 64 -9.01 8.79 3.71
N MET A 65 -7.92 8.82 2.92
CA MET A 65 -6.59 8.37 3.35
C MET A 65 -5.50 9.44 3.10
N PRO A 66 -5.38 10.46 3.97
CA PRO A 66 -4.48 11.60 3.76
C PRO A 66 -2.98 11.23 3.72
N SER A 67 -2.58 10.11 4.33
CA SER A 67 -1.20 9.65 4.38
C SER A 67 -0.75 8.86 3.16
N TYR A 68 -1.60 8.72 2.13
CA TYR A 68 -1.30 7.88 0.99
C TYR A 68 -0.47 8.61 -0.06
N GLY A 69 0.74 8.08 -0.30
CA GLY A 69 1.55 8.53 -1.42
C GLY A 69 1.00 8.05 -2.77
N TYR A 70 1.43 8.68 -3.85
CA TYR A 70 0.90 8.46 -5.21
C TYR A 70 0.82 6.99 -5.64
N ARG A 71 1.75 6.12 -5.20
CA ARG A 71 1.70 4.69 -5.55
C ARG A 71 0.56 3.95 -4.88
N ARG A 72 0.18 4.33 -3.65
CA ARG A 72 -0.97 3.74 -2.96
C ARG A 72 -2.27 4.26 -3.56
N VAL A 73 -2.36 5.57 -3.82
CA VAL A 73 -3.49 6.18 -4.55
C VAL A 73 -3.69 5.49 -5.89
N TRP A 74 -2.60 5.30 -6.66
CA TRP A 74 -2.64 4.55 -7.91
C TRP A 74 -3.15 3.10 -7.76
N GLY A 75 -2.76 2.41 -6.68
CA GLY A 75 -3.23 1.07 -6.37
C GLY A 75 -4.75 1.03 -6.18
N ILE A 76 -5.28 1.91 -5.33
CA ILE A 76 -6.73 2.02 -5.09
C ILE A 76 -7.46 2.35 -6.39
N LEU A 77 -7.00 3.39 -7.09
CA LEU A 77 -7.65 3.88 -8.29
C LEU A 77 -7.70 2.83 -9.40
N ARG A 78 -6.63 2.04 -9.52
CA ARG A 78 -6.58 0.91 -10.47
C ARG A 78 -7.63 -0.14 -10.12
N THR A 79 -7.82 -0.45 -8.85
CA THR A 79 -8.84 -1.42 -8.40
C THR A 79 -10.25 -0.89 -8.63
N GLN A 80 -10.55 0.35 -8.25
CA GLN A 80 -11.86 0.99 -8.48
C GLN A 80 -12.23 0.99 -9.96
N ARG A 81 -11.34 1.52 -10.82
CA ARG A 81 -11.57 1.54 -12.27
C ARG A 81 -11.77 0.15 -12.87
N ARG A 82 -11.02 -0.85 -12.41
CA ARG A 82 -11.19 -2.23 -12.90
C ARG A 82 -12.58 -2.77 -12.55
N THR A 83 -13.08 -2.47 -11.34
CA THR A 83 -14.44 -2.86 -10.91
C THR A 83 -15.52 -2.17 -11.76
N GLU A 84 -15.28 -0.93 -12.17
CA GLU A 84 -16.19 -0.13 -13.02
C GLU A 84 -16.03 -0.42 -14.53
N GLY A 85 -15.10 -1.30 -14.92
CA GLY A 85 -14.81 -1.60 -16.33
C GLY A 85 -14.09 -0.46 -17.08
N LEU A 86 -13.52 0.51 -16.37
CA LEU A 86 -12.79 1.65 -16.92
C LEU A 86 -11.31 1.30 -17.20
N PRO A 87 -10.67 1.97 -18.18
CA PRO A 87 -9.27 1.72 -18.51
C PRO A 87 -8.34 2.15 -17.37
N PRO A 88 -7.25 1.40 -17.11
CA PRO A 88 -6.34 1.72 -16.02
C PRO A 88 -5.55 3.00 -16.31
N VAL A 89 -5.35 3.82 -15.28
CA VAL A 89 -4.51 5.02 -15.37
C VAL A 89 -3.03 4.67 -15.16
N ASN A 90 -2.17 5.24 -15.99
CA ASN A 90 -0.73 5.07 -15.86
C ASN A 90 -0.21 5.77 -14.59
N ALA A 91 0.60 5.08 -13.78
CA ALA A 91 1.18 5.64 -12.56
C ALA A 91 1.98 6.94 -12.79
N LYS A 92 2.61 7.12 -13.96
CA LYS A 92 3.31 8.37 -14.32
C LYS A 92 2.34 9.54 -14.54
N ARG A 93 1.16 9.26 -15.10
CA ARG A 93 0.09 10.27 -15.28
C ARG A 93 -0.39 10.72 -13.90
N LEU A 94 -0.68 9.77 -13.01
CA LEU A 94 -1.12 10.05 -11.64
C LEU A 94 -0.06 10.81 -10.83
N TYR A 95 1.21 10.41 -10.91
CA TYR A 95 2.31 11.15 -10.28
C TYR A 95 2.39 12.59 -10.76
N ARG A 96 2.28 12.83 -12.08
CA ARG A 96 2.29 14.19 -12.65
C ARG A 96 1.13 15.01 -12.10
N LEU A 97 -0.10 14.49 -12.13
CA LEU A 97 -1.28 15.20 -11.62
C LEU A 97 -1.12 15.54 -10.13
N MET A 98 -0.71 14.59 -9.30
CA MET A 98 -0.46 14.88 -7.88
C MET A 98 0.66 15.91 -7.68
N SER A 99 1.71 15.88 -8.51
CA SER A 99 2.80 16.85 -8.44
C SER A 99 2.36 18.26 -8.85
N GLU A 100 1.63 18.40 -9.95
CA GLU A 100 1.14 19.69 -10.48
C GLU A 100 0.14 20.35 -9.50
N HIS A 101 -0.59 19.54 -8.73
CA HIS A 101 -1.56 20.01 -7.73
C HIS A 101 -1.04 20.03 -6.29
N ASN A 102 0.27 19.86 -6.06
CA ASN A 102 0.90 19.86 -4.73
C ASN A 102 0.32 18.82 -3.74
N LEU A 103 -0.13 17.67 -4.25
CA LEU A 103 -0.72 16.56 -3.48
C LEU A 103 0.32 15.48 -3.10
N LEU A 104 1.60 15.68 -3.43
CA LEU A 104 2.65 14.74 -3.04
C LEU A 104 3.00 14.91 -1.55
N LEU A 105 3.11 13.79 -0.84
CA LEU A 105 3.57 13.79 0.55
C LEU A 105 4.97 14.38 0.67
N LEU A 106 5.16 15.28 1.66
CA LEU A 106 6.46 15.81 2.01
C LEU A 106 7.37 14.67 2.50
N HIS A 107 8.54 14.54 1.88
CA HIS A 107 9.51 13.52 2.25
C HIS A 107 10.44 14.02 3.36
N ASP A 108 9.93 14.17 4.58
CA ASP A 108 10.79 14.23 5.77
C ASP A 108 10.99 12.81 6.30
N LYS A 109 12.00 12.12 5.75
CA LYS A 109 12.49 10.88 6.35
C LYS A 109 13.94 11.07 6.79
N PRO A 110 14.23 11.00 8.10
CA PRO A 110 15.62 10.91 8.53
C PRO A 110 16.26 9.64 7.95
N GLU A 111 17.50 9.78 7.48
CA GLU A 111 18.26 8.71 6.88
C GLU A 111 18.49 7.60 7.91
N ARG A 112 17.91 6.42 7.68
CA ARG A 112 18.09 5.26 8.56
C ARG A 112 19.28 4.44 8.06
N SER A 113 20.12 3.98 8.98
CA SER A 113 21.23 3.07 8.65
C SER A 113 20.68 1.83 7.93
N LYS A 114 21.13 1.60 6.69
CA LYS A 114 20.83 0.38 5.93
C LYS A 114 21.72 -0.73 6.48
N ARG A 115 21.23 -1.48 7.46
CA ARG A 115 21.86 -2.77 7.81
C ARG A 115 21.47 -3.76 6.71
N GLU A 116 22.41 -4.54 6.19
CA GLU A 116 22.10 -5.63 5.25
C GLU A 116 21.42 -6.78 6.02
N HIS A 117 20.40 -7.40 5.41
CA HIS A 117 19.53 -8.36 6.08
C HIS A 117 19.35 -9.64 5.25
N LYS A 118 19.49 -10.81 5.90
CA LYS A 118 19.29 -12.14 5.29
C LYS A 118 17.97 -12.83 5.67
N GLY A 119 17.13 -12.22 6.52
CA GLY A 119 15.87 -12.83 6.96
C GLY A 119 14.71 -12.63 5.99
N LYS A 120 14.30 -13.67 5.27
CA LYS A 120 13.00 -13.70 4.56
C LYS A 120 11.90 -14.09 5.56
N ILE A 121 11.15 -13.11 6.04
CA ILE A 121 10.00 -13.35 6.94
C ILE A 121 8.77 -13.78 6.14
N ALA A 122 8.60 -13.19 4.95
CA ALA A 122 7.51 -13.53 4.05
C ALA A 122 7.62 -14.98 3.56
N VAL A 123 6.48 -15.67 3.58
CA VAL A 123 6.32 -17.07 3.15
C VAL A 123 5.57 -17.13 1.82
N ALA A 124 5.74 -18.23 1.09
CA ALA A 124 5.23 -18.35 -0.28
C ALA A 124 3.72 -18.62 -0.34
N GLU A 125 3.19 -19.27 0.70
CA GLU A 125 1.80 -19.68 0.81
C GLU A 125 1.16 -19.12 2.07
N SER A 126 -0.14 -18.86 1.98
CA SER A 126 -0.97 -18.41 3.10
C SER A 126 -1.00 -19.49 4.18
N ASP A 127 -1.10 -19.08 5.43
CA ASP A 127 -1.23 -19.98 6.57
C ASP A 127 0.01 -20.88 6.84
N MET A 128 1.17 -20.57 6.25
CA MET A 128 2.45 -21.19 6.65
C MET A 128 3.04 -20.52 7.91
N ARG A 129 2.86 -19.21 8.04
CA ARG A 129 3.41 -18.41 9.14
C ARG A 129 2.54 -17.20 9.41
N TRP A 130 2.11 -17.08 10.65
CA TRP A 130 1.48 -15.89 11.20
C TRP A 130 2.45 -15.17 12.13
N CYS A 131 2.40 -13.85 12.14
CA CYS A 131 3.12 -13.04 13.11
C CYS A 131 2.15 -12.29 14.02
N SER A 132 2.51 -12.18 15.29
CA SER A 132 1.74 -11.44 16.30
C SER A 132 2.63 -10.46 17.03
N ASP A 133 2.04 -9.33 17.40
CA ASP A 133 2.67 -8.26 18.18
C ASP A 133 1.57 -7.41 18.85
N GLY A 134 1.99 -6.49 19.72
CA GLY A 134 1.12 -5.55 20.41
C GLY A 134 1.46 -4.10 20.09
N PHE A 135 0.46 -3.22 20.12
CA PHE A 135 0.71 -1.77 20.12
C PHE A 135 -0.25 -0.99 21.01
N GLU A 136 0.25 0.10 21.59
CA GLU A 136 -0.54 1.03 22.42
C GLU A 136 -0.80 2.35 21.68
N PHE A 137 -1.98 2.92 21.89
CA PHE A 137 -2.32 4.32 21.55
C PHE A 137 -3.28 4.92 22.59
N GLY A 138 -3.28 6.26 22.72
CA GLY A 138 -4.13 6.99 23.65
C GLY A 138 -5.38 7.57 23.00
N CYS A 139 -6.46 7.65 23.78
CA CYS A 139 -7.68 8.40 23.48
C CYS A 139 -7.54 9.85 23.99
N ASP A 140 -8.38 10.74 23.48
CA ASP A 140 -8.31 12.18 23.79
C ASP A 140 -8.69 12.47 25.26
N ASN A 141 -9.47 11.58 25.89
CA ASN A 141 -9.79 11.63 27.32
C ASN A 141 -8.67 11.09 28.25
N GLY A 142 -7.53 10.68 27.69
CA GLY A 142 -6.37 10.17 28.43
C GLY A 142 -6.36 8.66 28.67
N GLU A 143 -7.45 7.94 28.36
CA GLU A 143 -7.46 6.48 28.40
C GLU A 143 -6.52 5.89 27.33
N LYS A 144 -6.01 4.68 27.59
CA LYS A 144 -5.09 4.00 26.67
C LYS A 144 -5.67 2.67 26.23
N LEU A 145 -5.49 2.36 24.95
CA LEU A 145 -5.83 1.08 24.38
C LEU A 145 -4.56 0.34 23.96
N ARG A 146 -4.49 -0.93 24.36
CA ARG A 146 -3.46 -1.88 23.93
C ARG A 146 -4.12 -2.88 23.02
N VAL A 147 -3.55 -3.05 21.84
CA VAL A 147 -4.08 -3.90 20.77
C VAL A 147 -3.10 -5.03 20.53
N THR A 148 -3.59 -6.27 20.54
CA THR A 148 -2.87 -7.46 20.11
C THR A 148 -3.49 -7.95 18.81
N PHE A 149 -2.69 -8.38 17.84
CA PHE A 149 -3.18 -8.81 16.53
C PHE A 149 -2.45 -10.04 16.01
N ALA A 150 -3.11 -10.78 15.12
CA ALA A 150 -2.51 -11.83 14.29
C ALA A 150 -2.50 -11.39 12.83
N LEU A 151 -1.36 -11.54 12.17
CA LEU A 151 -1.15 -11.16 10.76
C LEU A 151 -0.56 -12.32 9.97
N ASP A 152 -1.11 -12.66 8.81
CA ASP A 152 -0.51 -13.63 7.92
C ASP A 152 0.71 -13.06 7.17
N CYS A 153 1.81 -13.81 7.13
CA CYS A 153 3.07 -13.35 6.54
C CYS A 153 3.13 -13.46 5.01
N CYS A 154 2.18 -14.13 4.37
CA CYS A 154 2.05 -14.22 2.92
C CYS A 154 1.14 -13.10 2.38
N ASP A 155 -0.14 -13.15 2.76
CA ASP A 155 -1.21 -12.33 2.19
C ASP A 155 -1.41 -11.00 2.92
N ARG A 156 -0.72 -10.78 4.04
CA ARG A 156 -0.78 -9.56 4.87
C ARG A 156 -2.13 -9.34 5.53
N GLU A 157 -3.02 -10.33 5.58
CA GLU A 157 -4.31 -10.15 6.24
C GLU A 157 -4.10 -10.05 7.75
N ALA A 158 -4.67 -9.02 8.36
CA ALA A 158 -4.85 -8.96 9.80
C ALA A 158 -6.04 -9.86 10.16
N ILE A 159 -5.73 -11.11 10.51
CA ILE A 159 -6.71 -12.19 10.67
C ILE A 159 -7.68 -11.86 11.81
N ASP A 160 -7.11 -11.52 12.96
CA ASP A 160 -7.86 -11.13 14.13
C ASP A 160 -7.07 -10.15 15.00
N TRP A 161 -7.80 -9.44 15.87
CA TRP A 161 -7.23 -8.52 16.84
C TRP A 161 -8.13 -8.40 18.07
N ALA A 162 -7.52 -8.13 19.20
CA ALA A 162 -8.20 -7.82 20.45
C ALA A 162 -7.60 -6.53 21.03
N ALA A 163 -8.42 -5.78 21.74
CA ALA A 163 -7.96 -4.57 22.41
C ALA A 163 -8.51 -4.49 23.82
N SER A 164 -7.67 -4.03 24.74
CA SER A 164 -8.02 -3.85 26.15
C SER A 164 -7.46 -2.53 26.68
N THR A 165 -8.06 -2.05 27.77
CA THR A 165 -7.52 -0.93 28.56
C THR A 165 -6.54 -1.42 29.63
N GLY A 166 -6.52 -2.73 29.89
CA GLY A 166 -5.60 -3.43 30.79
C GLY A 166 -4.22 -3.66 30.19
N GLY A 167 -3.39 -4.46 30.86
CA GLY A 167 -2.05 -4.84 30.37
C GLY A 167 -2.08 -5.80 29.17
N TYR A 168 -0.91 -6.08 28.61
CA TYR A 168 -0.74 -7.22 27.69
C TYR A 168 -0.79 -8.51 28.51
N ASP A 169 -1.96 -9.14 28.60
CA ASP A 169 -2.16 -10.40 29.30
C ASP A 169 -2.12 -11.60 28.34
N SER A 170 -1.81 -12.77 28.89
CA SER A 170 -1.77 -14.02 28.14
C SER A 170 -3.15 -14.40 27.60
N SER A 171 -4.23 -14.05 28.30
CA SER A 171 -5.62 -14.31 27.87
C SER A 171 -5.95 -13.62 26.56
N THR A 172 -5.64 -12.33 26.41
CA THR A 172 -5.89 -11.60 25.15
C THR A 172 -5.12 -12.22 23.99
N VAL A 173 -3.89 -12.68 24.21
CA VAL A 173 -3.09 -13.37 23.20
C VAL A 173 -3.73 -14.70 22.80
N GLN A 174 -4.19 -15.49 23.77
CA GLN A 174 -4.85 -16.78 23.53
C GLN A 174 -6.18 -16.59 22.78
N ASP A 175 -6.98 -15.58 23.13
CA ASP A 175 -8.21 -15.25 22.43
C ASP A 175 -7.94 -14.90 20.95
N VAL A 176 -6.90 -14.11 20.68
CA VAL A 176 -6.50 -13.78 19.31
C VAL A 176 -6.03 -15.03 18.55
N MET A 177 -5.28 -15.93 19.18
CA MET A 177 -4.89 -17.21 18.56
C MET A 177 -6.12 -18.04 18.16
N LEU A 178 -7.04 -18.25 19.10
CA LEU A 178 -8.24 -19.05 18.89
C LEU A 178 -9.10 -18.47 17.77
N ARG A 179 -9.47 -17.19 17.87
CA ARG A 179 -10.31 -16.53 16.85
C ARG A 179 -9.63 -16.46 15.48
N SER A 180 -8.30 -16.39 15.44
CA SER A 180 -7.57 -16.44 14.17
C SER A 180 -7.69 -17.81 13.50
N VAL A 181 -7.56 -18.89 14.29
CA VAL A 181 -7.77 -20.26 13.81
C VAL A 181 -9.21 -20.45 13.34
N GLU A 182 -10.20 -20.07 14.16
CA GLU A 182 -11.62 -20.17 13.80
C GLU A 182 -11.95 -19.43 12.49
N LYS A 183 -11.42 -18.21 12.31
CA LYS A 183 -11.64 -17.43 11.09
C LYS A 183 -10.98 -18.04 9.85
N ARG A 184 -9.87 -18.75 10.02
CA ARG A 184 -9.09 -19.32 8.91
C ARG A 184 -9.52 -20.73 8.54
N PHE A 185 -9.92 -21.52 9.52
CA PHE A 185 -10.16 -22.96 9.39
C PHE A 185 -11.56 -23.40 9.84
N GLY A 186 -12.42 -22.46 10.29
CA GLY A 186 -13.75 -22.77 10.78
C GLY A 186 -13.69 -23.59 12.07
N ASP A 187 -14.47 -24.66 12.14
CA ASP A 187 -14.48 -25.59 13.29
C ASP A 187 -13.27 -26.55 13.31
N GLY A 188 -12.39 -26.47 12.31
CA GLY A 188 -11.21 -27.31 12.18
C GLY A 188 -9.92 -26.67 12.69
N LEU A 189 -8.94 -27.50 13.04
CA LEU A 189 -7.56 -27.06 13.24
C LEU A 189 -6.79 -27.07 11.90
N PRO A 190 -5.70 -26.30 11.79
CA PRO A 190 -4.79 -26.40 10.65
C PRO A 190 -4.36 -27.86 10.44
N THR A 191 -4.35 -28.34 9.18
CA THR A 191 -3.88 -29.70 8.87
C THR A 191 -2.36 -29.82 9.02
N THR A 192 -1.64 -28.75 8.71
CA THR A 192 -0.20 -28.61 8.91
C THR A 192 0.08 -27.54 9.97
N PRO A 193 1.09 -27.72 10.85
CA PRO A 193 1.41 -26.72 11.86
C PRO A 193 1.69 -25.34 11.24
N VAL A 194 1.03 -24.31 11.76
CA VAL A 194 1.24 -22.92 11.34
C VAL A 194 2.26 -22.28 12.26
N GLN A 195 3.32 -21.68 11.71
CA GLN A 195 4.32 -21.01 12.54
C GLN A 195 3.75 -19.74 13.16
N TRP A 196 3.77 -19.64 14.49
CA TRP A 196 3.33 -18.47 15.23
C TRP A 196 4.53 -17.65 15.71
N LEU A 197 4.88 -16.64 14.93
CA LEU A 197 6.07 -15.81 15.14
C LEU A 197 5.76 -14.61 16.04
N THR A 198 6.47 -14.50 17.16
CA THR A 198 6.31 -13.41 18.13
C THR A 198 7.65 -12.82 18.56
N ASP A 199 7.57 -11.65 19.18
CA ASP A 199 8.68 -11.15 19.99
C ASP A 199 8.84 -11.99 21.28
N ASN A 200 9.80 -11.60 22.13
CA ASN A 200 10.06 -12.26 23.41
C ASN A 200 9.21 -11.67 24.57
N GLY A 201 8.05 -11.08 24.27
CA GLY A 201 7.14 -10.56 25.29
C GLY A 201 6.71 -11.64 26.29
N SER A 202 6.51 -11.25 27.55
CA SER A 202 6.15 -12.18 28.63
C SER A 202 4.84 -12.94 28.36
N ALA A 203 3.84 -12.26 27.78
CA ALA A 203 2.56 -12.88 27.40
C ALA A 203 2.71 -14.01 26.36
N TYR A 204 3.66 -13.86 25.43
CA TYR A 204 3.95 -14.85 24.39
C TYR A 204 4.88 -15.98 24.85
N THR A 205 5.78 -15.69 25.79
CA THR A 205 6.76 -16.65 26.32
C THR A 205 6.22 -17.47 27.48
N ALA A 206 5.10 -17.06 28.10
CA ALA A 206 4.41 -17.78 29.14
C ALA A 206 4.13 -19.25 28.76
N HIS A 207 4.37 -20.17 29.70
CA HIS A 207 4.23 -21.61 29.46
C HIS A 207 2.82 -21.98 29.00
N GLU A 208 1.78 -21.41 29.63
CA GLU A 208 0.39 -21.66 29.29
C GLU A 208 0.05 -21.21 27.87
N THR A 209 0.49 -20.01 27.46
CA THR A 209 0.28 -19.51 26.10
C THR A 209 0.95 -20.40 25.05
N ARG A 210 2.19 -20.85 25.31
CA ARG A 210 2.90 -21.77 24.39
C ARG A 210 2.27 -23.15 24.34
N ARG A 211 1.68 -23.61 25.43
CA ARG A 211 0.92 -24.87 25.46
C ARG A 211 -0.36 -24.72 24.64
N PHE A 212 -1.13 -23.66 24.88
CA PHE A 212 -2.38 -23.37 24.16
C PHE A 212 -2.16 -23.23 22.65
N ALA A 213 -1.10 -22.52 22.23
CA ALA A 213 -0.74 -22.43 20.82
C ALA A 213 -0.54 -23.81 20.18
N ARG A 214 0.15 -24.75 20.86
CA ARG A 214 0.34 -26.12 20.34
C ARG A 214 -0.96 -26.91 20.27
N GLU A 215 -1.88 -26.69 21.21
CA GLU A 215 -3.23 -27.30 21.18
C GLU A 215 -4.03 -26.84 19.96
N LEU A 216 -3.78 -25.62 19.46
CA LEU A 216 -4.35 -25.08 18.22
C LEU A 216 -3.56 -25.44 16.95
N ASN A 217 -2.59 -26.35 17.03
CA ASN A 217 -1.64 -26.68 15.97
C ASN A 217 -0.86 -25.45 15.43
N LEU A 218 -0.59 -24.48 16.31
CA LEU A 218 0.33 -23.37 16.06
C LEU A 218 1.71 -23.70 16.65
N GLU A 219 2.77 -23.54 15.88
CA GLU A 219 4.15 -23.77 16.30
C GLU A 219 4.77 -22.46 16.86
N PRO A 220 4.97 -22.33 18.18
CA PRO A 220 5.47 -21.08 18.76
C PRO A 220 6.93 -20.84 18.37
N CYS A 221 7.16 -19.80 17.58
CA CYS A 221 8.45 -19.38 17.09
C CYS A 221 8.82 -18.02 17.69
N THR A 222 9.85 -17.97 18.53
CA THR A 222 10.33 -16.70 19.10
C THR A 222 11.49 -16.15 18.29
N THR A 223 11.50 -14.84 18.08
CA THR A 223 12.65 -14.15 17.50
C THR A 223 13.92 -14.36 18.34
N ALA A 224 15.07 -14.57 17.69
CA ALA A 224 16.34 -14.68 18.40
C ALA A 224 16.59 -13.39 19.19
N VAL A 225 16.96 -13.52 20.48
CA VAL A 225 17.32 -12.39 21.34
C VAL A 225 18.37 -11.55 20.60
N SER A 226 18.12 -10.24 20.44
CA SER A 226 18.91 -9.26 19.67
C SER A 226 18.73 -9.18 18.14
N SER A 227 17.66 -9.78 17.57
CA SER A 227 17.23 -9.51 16.18
C SER A 227 15.81 -8.92 16.09
N PRO A 228 15.61 -7.61 16.43
CA PRO A 228 14.32 -6.92 16.27
C PRO A 228 13.73 -7.10 14.86
N GLN A 229 14.61 -7.23 13.87
CA GLN A 229 14.29 -7.31 12.45
C GLN A 229 13.61 -8.62 12.04
N SER A 230 13.46 -9.61 12.92
CA SER A 230 12.84 -10.90 12.60
C SER A 230 11.31 -10.90 12.69
N ASN A 231 10.68 -9.91 13.33
CA ASN A 231 9.24 -9.65 13.25
C ASN A 231 8.89 -8.38 12.44
N GLY A 232 9.74 -8.02 11.46
CA GLY A 232 9.59 -6.79 10.68
C GLY A 232 8.29 -6.66 9.88
N MET A 233 7.50 -7.74 9.77
CA MET A 233 6.16 -7.72 9.17
C MET A 233 5.15 -7.10 10.12
N ALA A 234 5.13 -7.56 11.36
CA ALA A 234 4.33 -6.99 12.43
C ALA A 234 4.72 -5.53 12.70
N GLU A 235 6.01 -5.21 12.77
CA GLU A 235 6.48 -3.82 12.95
C GLU A 235 5.96 -2.88 11.85
N ARG A 236 5.99 -3.35 10.59
CA ARG A 236 5.46 -2.59 9.45
C ARG A 236 3.95 -2.42 9.55
N PHE A 237 3.22 -3.47 9.98
CA PHE A 237 1.79 -3.40 10.20
C PHE A 237 1.45 -2.37 11.29
N VAL A 238 2.10 -2.43 12.45
CA VAL A 238 1.93 -1.47 13.55
C VAL A 238 2.16 -0.05 13.06
N LYS A 239 3.23 0.16 12.27
CA LYS A 239 3.54 1.45 11.68
C LYS A 239 2.42 1.94 10.76
N THR A 240 1.92 1.10 9.86
CA THR A 240 0.78 1.40 8.99
C THR A 240 -0.47 1.74 9.80
N MET A 241 -0.83 0.94 10.82
CA MET A 241 -1.98 1.22 11.67
C MET A 241 -1.86 2.57 12.37
N LYS A 242 -0.68 2.89 12.92
CA LYS A 242 -0.45 4.16 13.63
C LYS A 242 -0.46 5.37 12.71
N GLU A 243 0.33 5.32 11.64
CA GLU A 243 0.54 6.46 10.75
C GLU A 243 -0.64 6.67 9.80
N ASP A 244 -1.25 5.61 9.28
CA ASP A 244 -2.27 5.73 8.24
C ASP A 244 -3.70 5.78 8.80
N TYR A 245 -3.97 5.15 9.96
CA TYR A 245 -5.34 5.05 10.49
C TYR A 245 -5.52 5.79 11.83
N ILE A 246 -4.76 5.42 12.86
CA ILE A 246 -4.95 5.93 14.23
C ILE A 246 -4.65 7.43 14.33
N ALA A 247 -3.70 7.93 13.52
CA ALA A 247 -3.37 9.34 13.45
C ALA A 247 -4.57 10.21 13.03
N PHE A 248 -5.43 9.71 12.13
CA PHE A 248 -6.51 10.48 11.53
C PHE A 248 -7.92 10.12 12.06
N MET A 249 -8.09 8.95 12.70
CA MET A 249 -9.39 8.57 13.23
C MET A 249 -9.75 9.35 14.52
N PRO A 250 -11.02 9.76 14.68
CA PRO A 250 -11.52 10.30 15.94
C PRO A 250 -11.40 9.28 17.07
N LYS A 251 -10.98 9.72 18.26
CA LYS A 251 -10.77 8.84 19.43
C LYS A 251 -11.03 9.56 20.76
N PRO A 252 -12.24 10.16 20.94
CA PRO A 252 -12.58 10.91 22.15
C PRO A 252 -12.62 10.03 23.40
N ASP A 253 -13.06 8.77 23.26
CA ASP A 253 -13.19 7.78 24.32
C ASP A 253 -12.87 6.37 23.80
N VAL A 254 -12.66 5.42 24.71
CA VAL A 254 -12.34 4.02 24.40
C VAL A 254 -13.39 3.38 23.48
N ARG A 255 -14.68 3.60 23.74
CA ARG A 255 -15.77 2.99 22.96
C ARG A 255 -15.72 3.43 21.49
N THR A 256 -15.54 4.73 21.27
CA THR A 256 -15.45 5.31 19.92
C THR A 256 -14.16 4.87 19.23
N ALA A 257 -13.04 4.85 19.96
CA ALA A 257 -11.76 4.38 19.45
C ALA A 257 -11.82 2.91 19.01
N LEU A 258 -12.46 2.02 19.79
CA LEU A 258 -12.64 0.61 19.42
C LEU A 258 -13.48 0.44 18.15
N ARG A 259 -14.59 1.19 18.03
CA ARG A 259 -15.44 1.15 16.82
C ARG A 259 -14.66 1.59 15.58
N ASN A 260 -13.92 2.69 15.69
CA ASN A 260 -13.14 3.23 14.57
C ASN A 260 -11.93 2.33 14.24
N LEU A 261 -11.35 1.68 15.25
CA LEU A 261 -10.30 0.68 15.06
C LEU A 261 -10.83 -0.54 14.29
N ALA A 262 -12.04 -1.02 14.60
CA ALA A 262 -12.68 -2.10 13.85
C ALA A 262 -12.89 -1.73 12.36
N ALA A 263 -13.33 -0.50 12.10
CA ALA A 263 -13.43 0.02 10.73
C ALA A 263 -12.05 0.09 10.06
N ALA A 264 -11.01 0.51 10.78
CA ALA A 264 -9.63 0.56 10.27
C ALA A 264 -9.09 -0.83 9.90
N PHE A 265 -9.28 -1.86 10.74
CA PHE A 265 -8.87 -3.24 10.40
C PHE A 265 -9.64 -3.78 9.18
N THR A 266 -10.93 -3.46 9.08
CA THR A 266 -11.74 -3.85 7.91
C THR A 266 -11.23 -3.18 6.64
N HIS A 267 -11.00 -1.86 6.69
CA HIS A 267 -10.43 -1.12 5.57
C HIS A 267 -9.03 -1.61 5.23
N TYR A 268 -8.20 -1.93 6.22
CA TYR A 268 -6.87 -2.48 6.00
C TYR A 268 -6.94 -3.76 5.15
N ASN A 269 -7.79 -4.70 5.55
CA ASN A 269 -7.93 -5.99 4.89
C ASN A 269 -8.62 -5.92 3.51
N GLU A 270 -9.58 -5.01 3.32
CA GLU A 270 -10.35 -4.94 2.06
C GLU A 270 -9.78 -3.94 1.05
N ASN A 271 -9.12 -2.87 1.49
CA ASN A 271 -8.77 -1.74 0.62
C ASN A 271 -7.28 -1.31 0.65
N HIS A 272 -6.53 -1.58 1.72
CA HIS A 272 -5.15 -1.07 1.84
C HIS A 272 -4.21 -1.68 0.79
N PRO A 273 -3.63 -0.89 -0.13
CA PRO A 273 -2.85 -1.45 -1.22
C PRO A 273 -1.42 -1.80 -0.77
N HIS A 274 -1.01 -3.06 -0.95
CA HIS A 274 0.33 -3.52 -0.61
C HIS A 274 1.21 -3.69 -1.85
N SER A 275 2.34 -2.97 -1.92
CA SER A 275 3.28 -3.10 -3.05
C SER A 275 3.83 -4.53 -3.20
N ALA A 276 4.01 -5.26 -2.08
CA ALA A 276 4.43 -6.66 -2.08
C ALA A 276 3.38 -7.60 -2.69
N LEU A 277 2.12 -7.19 -2.71
CA LEU A 277 0.98 -7.94 -3.27
C LEU A 277 0.56 -7.36 -4.63
N GLY A 278 1.44 -6.63 -5.33
CA GLY A 278 1.10 -6.00 -6.61
C GLY A 278 0.10 -4.85 -6.51
N TYR A 279 0.00 -4.23 -5.34
CA TYR A 279 -0.97 -3.20 -4.94
C TYR A 279 -2.40 -3.69 -4.72
N HIS A 280 -2.60 -5.00 -4.59
CA HIS A 280 -3.85 -5.56 -4.08
C HIS A 280 -3.95 -5.40 -2.56
N SER A 281 -5.18 -5.36 -2.05
CA SER A 281 -5.45 -5.47 -0.63
C SER A 281 -5.27 -6.92 -0.15
N PRO A 282 -5.11 -7.14 1.17
CA PRO A 282 -4.89 -8.49 1.70
C PRO A 282 -5.96 -9.51 1.27
N ARG A 283 -7.24 -9.15 1.42
CA ARG A 283 -8.35 -10.05 1.06
C ARG A 283 -8.54 -10.17 -0.44
N GLU A 284 -8.27 -9.11 -1.20
CA GLU A 284 -8.29 -9.21 -2.65
C GLU A 284 -7.21 -10.18 -3.15
N TYR A 285 -5.99 -10.08 -2.63
CA TYR A 285 -4.89 -10.99 -2.97
C TYR A 285 -5.25 -12.44 -2.62
N ARG A 286 -5.83 -12.67 -1.44
CA ARG A 286 -6.27 -14.00 -1.01
C ARG A 286 -7.36 -14.57 -1.93
N ARG A 287 -8.40 -13.80 -2.24
CA ARG A 287 -9.48 -14.20 -3.18
C ARG A 287 -8.92 -14.58 -4.56
N GLN A 288 -7.97 -13.80 -5.09
CA GLN A 288 -7.33 -14.09 -6.38
C GLN A 288 -6.54 -15.41 -6.35
N ARG A 289 -5.84 -15.71 -5.26
CA ARG A 289 -5.09 -16.96 -5.13
C ARG A 289 -6.01 -18.18 -5.03
N THR A 290 -7.10 -18.08 -4.28
CA THR A 290 -8.09 -19.17 -4.21
C THR A 290 -8.77 -19.42 -5.55
N SER A 291 -8.95 -18.39 -6.39
CA SER A 291 -9.51 -18.58 -7.74
C SER A 291 -8.55 -19.22 -8.75
N LEU A 292 -7.25 -19.31 -8.42
CA LEU A 292 -6.21 -19.90 -9.27
C LEU A 292 -5.90 -21.36 -8.92
N THR A 293 -6.46 -21.86 -7.82
CA THR A 293 -6.30 -23.24 -7.30
C THR A 293 -7.60 -23.99 -7.43
#